data_AF-A0A7M2Y6M5-F1
#
_entry.id   AF-A0A7M2Y6M5-F1
#
_cell.length_a   1.000
_cell.length_b   1.000
_cell.length_c   1.000
_cell.angle_alpha   90.00
_cell.angle_beta   90.00
_cell.angle_gamma   90.00
#
_symmetry.space_group_name_H-M   'P 1'
#
loop_
_entity.id
_entity.type
_entity.pdbx_description
1 polymer ?
#
loop_
_entity_poly.entity_id
_entity_poly.type
_entity_poly.pdbx_seq_one_letter_code
_entity_poly.pdbx_strand_id
1 'polypeptide(L)'
;MFDLCIEGELKIESTEKWNKQLVMENCLIEYFSGSVTQFEKQVQFINCNFKNCQFVFTYFLGGLTIENCTFDNYLDFQAGGHNQKGNSIIIANNDFKGFVNFFDCIYEDDVIIENNKFQKGTNLLGKPFNIPVTFSIKPFIDKNVGQLDANDEGETR
;
A
#
# COMPACT_ATOMS: atom_id res chain seq x y z
N MET A 1 9.24 9.96 17.58
CA MET A 1 9.44 8.89 18.57
C MET A 1 8.21 8.02 18.48
N PHE A 2 8.36 6.69 18.37
CA PHE A 2 7.22 5.77 18.31
C PHE A 2 6.70 5.51 19.73
N ASP A 3 5.38 5.38 19.86
CA ASP A 3 4.70 5.13 21.12
C ASP A 3 4.68 3.63 21.46
N LEU A 4 4.67 2.78 20.43
CA LEU A 4 4.58 1.33 20.57
C LEU A 4 5.54 0.62 19.61
N CYS A 5 6.21 -0.42 20.10
CA CYS A 5 6.97 -1.37 19.30
C CYS A 5 6.25 -2.72 19.33
N ILE A 6 5.86 -3.21 18.15
CA ILE A 6 5.23 -4.52 17.96
C ILE A 6 6.30 -5.45 17.38
N GLU A 7 6.81 -6.32 18.25
CA GLU A 7 7.74 -7.40 17.87
C GLU A 7 6.94 -8.62 17.39
N GLY A 8 7.53 -9.39 16.48
CA GLY A 8 6.92 -10.55 15.86
C GLY A 8 5.95 -10.22 14.72
N GLU A 9 4.97 -11.09 14.52
CA GLU A 9 4.06 -11.05 13.37
C GLU A 9 2.63 -10.67 13.78
N LEU A 10 2.11 -9.61 13.18
CA LEU A 10 0.69 -9.26 13.22
C LEU A 10 0.06 -9.60 11.87
N LYS A 11 -0.91 -10.51 11.84
CA LYS A 11 -1.58 -10.94 10.61
C LYS A 11 -3.08 -10.76 10.71
N ILE A 12 -3.64 -10.12 9.69
CA ILE A 12 -5.07 -10.10 9.41
C ILE A 12 -5.20 -10.71 8.00
N GLU A 13 -5.33 -12.03 7.97
CA GLU A 13 -5.43 -12.82 6.75
C GLU A 13 -6.69 -13.67 6.87
N SER A 14 -7.72 -13.34 6.10
CA SER A 14 -9.02 -14.01 6.20
C SER A 14 -9.70 -14.10 4.85
N THR A 15 -10.28 -15.27 4.56
CA THR A 15 -11.18 -15.45 3.41
C THR A 15 -12.53 -14.77 3.62
N GLU A 16 -12.89 -14.50 4.88
CA GLU A 16 -14.05 -13.68 5.22
C GLU A 16 -13.67 -12.20 5.21
N LYS A 17 -14.65 -11.35 4.90
CA LYS A 17 -14.45 -9.91 4.91
C LYS A 17 -14.18 -9.39 6.31
N TRP A 18 -13.18 -8.53 6.44
CA TRP A 18 -12.87 -7.84 7.68
C TRP A 18 -13.74 -6.58 7.81
N ASN A 19 -14.66 -6.61 8.76
CA ASN A 19 -15.70 -5.58 8.91
C ASN A 19 -15.42 -4.56 10.03
N LYS A 20 -14.19 -4.49 10.53
CA LYS A 20 -13.76 -3.54 11.56
C LYS A 20 -12.77 -2.54 10.97
N GLN A 21 -12.74 -1.34 11.54
CA GLN A 21 -11.68 -0.39 11.21
C GLN A 21 -10.33 -0.95 11.68
N LEU A 22 -9.27 -0.69 10.91
CA LEU A 22 -7.89 -0.96 11.31
C LEU A 22 -7.15 0.37 11.37
N VAL A 23 -6.61 0.70 12.54
CA VAL A 23 -5.85 1.93 12.76
C VAL A 23 -4.54 1.56 13.44
N MET A 24 -3.42 1.95 12.85
CA MET A 24 -2.11 1.90 13.48
C MET A 24 -1.49 3.29 13.42
N GLU A 25 -1.13 3.82 14.58
CA GLU A 25 -0.60 5.18 14.71
C GLU A 25 0.64 5.16 15.61
N ASN A 26 1.68 5.88 15.21
CA ASN A 26 2.91 6.04 15.99
C ASN A 26 3.58 4.70 16.37
N CYS A 27 3.48 3.68 15.51
CA CYS A 27 4.00 2.35 15.80
C CYS A 27 5.30 2.05 15.03
N LEU A 28 6.19 1.29 15.67
CA LEU A 28 7.21 0.49 14.99
C LEU A 28 6.70 -0.95 14.91
N ILE A 29 6.56 -1.50 13.70
CA ILE A 29 6.03 -2.84 13.46
C ILE A 29 7.08 -3.71 12.79
N GLU A 30 7.42 -4.86 13.38
CA GLU A 30 8.37 -5.81 12.80
C GLU A 30 7.79 -6.54 11.57
N TYR A 31 6.56 -7.03 11.68
CA TYR A 31 5.90 -7.66 10.54
C TYR A 31 4.40 -7.46 10.61
N PHE A 32 3.83 -6.96 9.51
CA PHE A 32 2.39 -6.91 9.29
C PHE A 32 2.00 -7.60 7.99
N SER A 33 0.91 -8.35 7.99
CA SER A 33 0.29 -8.87 6.77
C SER A 33 -1.20 -8.62 6.78
N GLY A 34 -1.68 -8.00 5.70
CA GLY A 34 -3.10 -7.89 5.37
C GLY A 34 -3.48 -8.73 4.16
N SER A 35 -2.61 -9.64 3.72
CA SER A 35 -2.78 -10.40 2.48
C SER A 35 -4.09 -11.18 2.44
N VAL A 36 -4.59 -11.43 1.24
CA VAL A 36 -5.81 -12.21 0.93
C VAL A 36 -7.09 -11.72 1.64
N THR A 37 -7.10 -10.48 2.13
CA THR A 37 -8.19 -9.94 2.97
C THR A 37 -8.96 -8.83 2.25
N GLN A 38 -10.27 -8.77 2.47
CA GLN A 38 -11.12 -7.67 2.04
C GLN A 38 -11.53 -6.82 3.24
N PHE A 39 -11.02 -5.58 3.34
CA PHE A 39 -11.35 -4.63 4.39
C PHE A 39 -12.59 -3.81 4.00
N GLU A 40 -13.74 -4.08 4.65
CA GLU A 40 -15.00 -3.33 4.42
C GLU A 40 -15.04 -1.98 5.12
N LYS A 41 -14.11 -1.74 6.03
CA LYS A 41 -13.94 -0.47 6.76
C LYS A 41 -12.56 0.07 6.50
N GLN A 42 -12.41 1.37 6.75
CA GLN A 42 -11.18 2.11 6.55
C GLN A 42 -9.99 1.44 7.23
N VAL A 43 -8.88 1.38 6.49
CA VAL A 43 -7.54 1.04 7.00
C VAL A 43 -6.70 2.32 7.06
N GLN A 44 -6.03 2.57 8.19
CA GLN A 44 -5.20 3.74 8.40
C GLN A 44 -3.87 3.36 9.04
N PHE A 45 -2.77 3.77 8.40
CA PHE A 45 -1.43 3.73 8.95
C PHE A 45 -0.88 5.16 8.95
N ILE A 46 -0.67 5.71 10.15
CA ILE A 46 -0.24 7.10 10.33
C ILE A 46 1.03 7.14 11.17
N ASN A 47 2.10 7.75 10.64
CA ASN A 47 3.36 7.90 11.37
C ASN A 47 3.90 6.56 11.90
N CYS A 48 3.87 5.51 11.06
CA CYS A 48 4.34 4.18 11.40
C CYS A 48 5.65 3.83 10.68
N ASN A 49 6.45 2.94 11.25
CA ASN A 49 7.56 2.31 10.54
C ASN A 49 7.37 0.80 10.48
N PHE A 50 7.28 0.25 9.27
CA PHE A 50 7.14 -1.17 9.02
C PHE A 50 8.49 -1.73 8.60
N LYS A 51 9.00 -2.74 9.34
CA LYS A 51 10.13 -3.54 8.87
C LYS A 51 9.71 -4.40 7.69
N ASN A 52 8.59 -5.13 7.81
CA ASN A 52 8.02 -5.93 6.75
C ASN A 52 6.50 -5.72 6.69
N CYS A 53 5.96 -5.60 5.47
CA CYS A 53 4.54 -5.40 5.24
C CYS A 53 4.13 -6.00 3.90
N GLN A 54 2.98 -6.69 3.83
CA GLN A 54 2.45 -7.24 2.57
C GLN A 54 0.92 -7.13 2.46
N PHE A 55 0.45 -6.94 1.22
CA PHE A 55 -0.94 -6.74 0.82
C PHE A 55 -1.31 -7.47 -0.48
N VAL A 56 -0.68 -8.62 -0.74
CA VAL A 56 -0.98 -9.41 -1.94
C VAL A 56 -2.44 -9.90 -1.85
N PHE A 57 -3.21 -9.70 -2.92
CA PHE A 57 -4.66 -10.00 -2.96
C PHE A 57 -5.49 -9.28 -1.89
N THR A 58 -5.04 -8.10 -1.41
CA THR A 58 -5.78 -7.32 -0.40
C THR A 58 -6.66 -6.26 -1.06
N TYR A 59 -7.94 -6.22 -0.67
CA TYR A 59 -8.90 -5.21 -1.15
C TYR A 59 -9.25 -4.23 -0.02
N PHE A 60 -9.12 -2.94 -0.29
CA PHE A 60 -9.41 -1.86 0.65
C PHE A 60 -10.77 -1.23 0.32
N LEU A 61 -11.83 -2.05 0.38
CA LEU A 61 -13.18 -1.65 -0.02
C LEU A 61 -13.65 -0.39 0.72
N GLY A 62 -13.37 -0.31 2.02
CA GLY A 62 -13.67 0.84 2.87
C GLY A 62 -12.61 1.95 2.87
N GLY A 63 -11.65 1.91 1.94
CA GLY A 63 -10.58 2.91 1.80
C GLY A 63 -9.28 2.54 2.52
N LEU A 64 -8.20 3.20 2.10
CA LEU A 64 -6.86 3.08 2.66
C LEU A 64 -6.23 4.46 2.84
N THR A 65 -5.61 4.70 3.98
CA THR A 65 -4.75 5.86 4.21
C THR A 65 -3.41 5.38 4.74
N ILE A 66 -2.33 5.68 4.02
CA ILE A 66 -0.95 5.47 4.45
C ILE A 66 -0.28 6.84 4.43
N GLU A 67 -0.02 7.40 5.61
CA GLU A 67 0.51 8.75 5.74
C GLU A 67 1.71 8.82 6.69
N ASN A 68 2.76 9.52 6.27
CA ASN A 68 3.98 9.74 7.07
C ASN A 68 4.63 8.42 7.54
N CYS A 69 4.49 7.35 6.78
CA CYS A 69 5.02 6.04 7.12
C CYS A 69 6.39 5.79 6.47
N THR A 70 7.16 4.90 7.07
CA THR A 70 8.37 4.32 6.45
C THR A 70 8.17 2.82 6.26
N PHE A 71 8.56 2.31 5.10
CA PHE A 71 8.58 0.87 4.80
C PHE A 71 10.02 0.47 4.48
N ASP A 72 10.61 -0.35 5.33
CA ASP A 72 12.04 -0.67 5.24
C ASP A 72 12.36 -1.68 4.13
N ASN A 73 11.39 -2.51 3.74
CA ASN A 73 11.54 -3.56 2.75
C ASN A 73 10.52 -3.43 1.61
N TYR A 74 10.54 -4.41 0.70
CA TYR A 74 9.59 -4.55 -0.41
C TYR A 74 8.15 -4.55 0.10
N LEU A 75 7.26 -3.85 -0.63
CA LEU A 75 5.84 -3.77 -0.31
C LEU A 75 5.02 -4.21 -1.52
N ASP A 76 4.21 -5.24 -1.32
CA ASP A 76 3.42 -5.84 -2.40
C ASP A 76 1.93 -5.56 -2.24
N PHE A 77 1.33 -4.90 -3.22
CA PHE A 77 -0.12 -4.71 -3.36
C PHE A 77 -0.72 -5.56 -4.49
N GLN A 78 0.08 -6.44 -5.11
CA GLN A 78 -0.29 -7.14 -6.34
C GLN A 78 -1.69 -7.77 -6.26
N ALA A 79 -2.41 -7.65 -7.38
CA ALA A 79 -3.76 -8.18 -7.57
C ALA A 79 -4.72 -7.72 -6.45
N GLY A 80 -4.57 -6.46 -6.03
CA GLY A 80 -5.27 -5.85 -4.90
C GLY A 80 -5.69 -4.41 -5.17
N GLY A 81 -5.82 -3.62 -4.10
CA GLY A 81 -6.04 -2.17 -4.17
C GLY A 81 -7.50 -1.72 -4.30
N HIS A 82 -8.41 -2.59 -4.73
CA HIS A 82 -9.83 -2.28 -4.93
C HIS A 82 -10.47 -1.50 -3.77
N ASN A 83 -10.83 -0.25 -4.03
CA ASN A 83 -11.70 0.58 -3.20
C ASN A 83 -13.11 0.66 -3.79
N GLN A 84 -14.13 0.81 -2.94
CA GLN A 84 -15.51 1.00 -3.38
C GLN A 84 -15.86 2.48 -3.50
N LYS A 85 -16.91 2.77 -4.27
CA LYS A 85 -17.44 4.13 -4.45
C LYS A 85 -17.58 4.89 -3.13
N GLY A 86 -17.04 6.10 -3.08
CA GLY A 86 -17.04 6.98 -1.91
C GLY A 86 -15.91 6.71 -0.91
N ASN A 87 -14.98 5.80 -1.22
CA ASN A 87 -13.82 5.51 -0.35
C ASN A 87 -12.53 5.71 -1.15
N SER A 88 -11.63 6.55 -0.65
CA SER A 88 -10.39 6.88 -1.35
C SER A 88 -9.23 5.97 -0.92
N ILE A 89 -8.26 5.85 -1.81
CA ILE A 89 -6.91 5.38 -1.50
C ILE A 89 -5.99 6.59 -1.41
N ILE A 90 -5.36 6.78 -0.26
CA ILE A 90 -4.44 7.89 0.01
C ILE A 90 -3.10 7.30 0.44
N ILE A 91 -2.05 7.55 -0.33
CA ILE A 91 -0.67 7.16 -0.03
C ILE A 91 0.16 8.44 -0.11
N ALA A 92 0.44 9.07 1.03
CA ALA A 92 1.06 10.40 1.07
C ALA A 92 2.23 10.50 2.05
N ASN A 93 3.26 11.26 1.67
CA ASN A 93 4.39 11.61 2.53
C ASN A 93 5.16 10.40 3.09
N ASN A 94 5.23 9.28 2.35
CA ASN A 94 5.88 8.06 2.81
C ASN A 94 7.31 7.90 2.26
N ASP A 95 8.15 7.15 2.99
CA ASP A 95 9.46 6.70 2.52
C ASP A 95 9.47 5.17 2.31
N PHE A 96 9.46 4.75 1.04
CA PHE A 96 9.54 3.36 0.63
C PHE A 96 10.99 3.00 0.26
N LYS A 97 11.65 2.22 1.12
CA LYS A 97 13.06 1.84 0.91
C LYS A 97 13.21 0.66 -0.04
N GLY A 98 12.21 -0.23 -0.10
CA GLY A 98 12.10 -1.30 -1.10
C GLY A 98 11.33 -0.88 -2.35
N PHE A 99 11.18 -1.82 -3.29
CA PHE A 99 10.27 -1.65 -4.44
C PHE A 99 8.83 -1.75 -3.95
N VAL A 100 7.93 -0.96 -4.56
CA VAL A 100 6.49 -1.04 -4.28
C VAL A 100 5.77 -1.58 -5.51
N ASN A 101 5.17 -2.76 -5.37
CA ASN A 101 4.50 -3.46 -6.45
C ASN A 101 2.99 -3.21 -6.42
N PHE A 102 2.46 -2.65 -7.49
CA PHE A 102 1.03 -2.44 -7.77
C PHE A 102 0.55 -3.28 -8.96
N PHE A 103 1.26 -4.36 -9.33
CA PHE A 103 0.89 -5.19 -10.47
C PHE A 103 -0.56 -5.66 -10.37
N ASP A 104 -1.33 -5.47 -11.44
CA ASP A 104 -2.74 -5.88 -11.51
C ASP A 104 -3.63 -5.25 -10.42
N CYS A 105 -3.27 -4.07 -9.91
CA CYS A 105 -4.15 -3.28 -9.06
C CYS A 105 -5.27 -2.60 -9.88
N ILE A 106 -6.46 -2.56 -9.30
CA ILE A 106 -7.63 -1.90 -9.89
C ILE A 106 -8.27 -1.01 -8.82
N TYR A 107 -8.52 0.25 -9.18
CA TYR A 107 -9.12 1.25 -8.31
C TYR A 107 -10.41 1.80 -8.92
N GLU A 108 -11.51 1.76 -8.16
CA GLU A 108 -12.83 2.16 -8.67
C GLU A 108 -13.20 3.61 -8.31
N ASP A 109 -12.53 4.19 -7.32
CA ASP A 109 -12.77 5.56 -6.84
C ASP A 109 -11.43 6.30 -6.63
N ASP A 110 -11.46 7.49 -6.03
CA ASP A 110 -10.35 8.41 -5.91
C ASP A 110 -9.07 7.77 -5.36
N VAL A 111 -7.97 7.99 -6.09
CA VAL A 111 -6.62 7.60 -5.68
C VAL A 111 -5.73 8.84 -5.65
N ILE A 112 -5.10 9.05 -4.51
CA ILE A 112 -4.17 10.15 -4.23
C ILE A 112 -2.84 9.53 -3.82
N ILE A 113 -1.81 9.72 -4.63
CA ILE A 113 -0.45 9.25 -4.35
C ILE A 113 0.48 10.44 -4.49
N GLU A 114 0.91 11.04 -3.38
CA GLU A 114 1.68 12.28 -3.42
C GLU A 114 2.81 12.38 -2.41
N ASN A 115 3.85 13.13 -2.76
CA ASN A 115 4.99 13.43 -1.88
C ASN A 115 5.67 12.18 -1.31
N ASN A 116 5.62 11.03 -1.99
CA ASN A 116 6.29 9.81 -1.56
C ASN A 116 7.70 9.71 -2.13
N LYS A 117 8.56 8.96 -1.45
CA LYS A 117 9.90 8.59 -1.93
C LYS A 117 9.95 7.09 -2.21
N PHE A 118 9.99 6.71 -3.49
CA PHE A 118 10.16 5.34 -3.96
C PHE A 118 11.63 5.07 -4.26
N GLN A 119 12.41 4.68 -3.25
CA GLN A 119 13.88 4.59 -3.38
C GLN A 119 14.36 3.53 -4.38
N LYS A 120 13.59 2.45 -4.55
CA LYS A 120 13.84 1.40 -5.55
C LYS A 120 12.85 1.44 -6.71
N GLY A 121 12.01 2.47 -6.76
CA GLY A 121 10.97 2.62 -7.76
C GLY A 121 9.71 1.82 -7.46
N THR A 122 8.78 1.90 -8.40
CA THR A 122 7.48 1.25 -8.38
C THR A 122 6.97 1.07 -9.82
N ASN A 123 6.03 0.15 -10.01
CA ASN A 123 5.32 -0.06 -11.28
C ASN A 123 3.93 0.60 -11.30
N LEU A 124 3.66 1.58 -10.43
CA LEU A 124 2.39 2.31 -10.34
C LEU A 124 1.90 2.86 -11.70
N LEU A 125 2.80 3.43 -12.50
CA LEU A 125 2.57 3.94 -13.86
C LEU A 125 3.16 3.02 -14.93
N GLY A 126 3.68 1.87 -14.50
CA GLY A 126 4.25 0.85 -15.36
C GLY A 126 3.18 -0.03 -16.00
N LYS A 127 3.65 -0.98 -16.79
CA LYS A 127 2.84 -1.98 -17.48
C LYS A 127 3.57 -3.33 -17.57
N PRO A 128 4.05 -3.89 -16.44
CA PRO A 128 4.68 -5.22 -16.43
C PRO A 128 3.74 -6.24 -17.08
N PHE A 129 4.30 -7.13 -17.91
CA PHE A 129 3.55 -8.12 -18.70
C PHE A 129 2.41 -7.55 -19.57
N ASN A 130 2.48 -6.26 -19.94
CA ASN A 130 1.41 -5.55 -20.63
C ASN A 130 0.10 -5.40 -19.83
N ILE A 131 0.15 -5.46 -18.51
CA ILE A 131 -0.99 -5.23 -17.60
C ILE A 131 -0.69 -4.00 -16.73
N PRO A 132 -1.35 -2.85 -16.96
CA PRO A 132 -1.16 -1.65 -16.15
C PRO A 132 -2.07 -1.67 -14.92
N VAL A 133 -1.75 -0.81 -13.95
CA VAL A 133 -2.72 -0.40 -12.92
C VAL A 133 -3.93 0.26 -13.60
N THR A 134 -5.13 -0.12 -13.20
CA THR A 134 -6.37 0.44 -13.75
C THR A 134 -7.03 1.39 -12.76
N PHE A 135 -7.41 2.57 -13.25
CA PHE A 135 -8.15 3.57 -12.48
C PHE A 135 -9.44 3.93 -13.20
N SER A 136 -10.57 3.80 -12.51
CA SER A 136 -11.88 4.24 -13.03
C SER A 136 -12.02 5.77 -13.05
N ILE A 137 -11.30 6.46 -12.17
CA ILE A 137 -11.21 7.92 -12.07
C ILE A 137 -9.74 8.30 -12.28
N LYS A 138 -9.47 9.43 -12.94
CA LYS A 138 -8.08 9.89 -13.12
C LYS A 138 -7.41 10.09 -11.74
N PRO A 139 -6.30 9.40 -11.42
CA PRO A 139 -5.66 9.54 -10.13
C PRO A 139 -4.94 10.89 -10.00
N PHE A 140 -4.81 11.37 -8.77
CA PHE A 140 -3.91 12.48 -8.44
C PHE A 140 -2.55 11.91 -8.03
N ILE A 141 -1.55 12.12 -8.88
CA ILE A 141 -0.18 11.64 -8.67
C ILE A 141 0.76 12.83 -8.84
N ASP A 142 1.30 13.36 -7.74
CA ASP A 142 2.12 14.57 -7.74
C ASP A 142 3.30 14.48 -6.77
N LYS A 143 4.41 15.17 -7.09
CA LYS A 143 5.60 15.32 -6.22
C LYS A 143 6.20 14.03 -5.65
N ASN A 144 5.96 12.88 -6.26
CA ASN A 144 6.64 11.64 -5.90
C ASN A 144 8.07 11.64 -6.46
N VAL A 145 9.01 11.11 -5.69
CA VAL A 145 10.43 10.99 -6.05
C VAL A 145 10.77 9.53 -6.25
N GLY A 146 11.44 9.20 -7.36
CA GLY A 146 11.79 7.83 -7.74
C GLY A 146 11.21 7.46 -9.11
N GLN A 147 11.55 6.27 -9.60
CA GLN A 147 10.98 5.75 -10.84
C GLN A 147 9.57 5.21 -10.57
N LEU A 148 8.56 5.69 -11.30
CA LEU A 148 7.16 5.31 -11.08
C LEU A 148 6.61 4.31 -12.11
N ASP A 149 7.33 4.11 -13.21
CA ASP A 149 6.90 3.38 -14.40
C ASP A 149 7.78 2.15 -14.67
N ALA A 150 8.38 1.58 -13.63
CA ALA A 150 9.20 0.38 -13.76
C ALA A 150 8.36 -0.80 -14.27
N ASN A 151 8.94 -1.63 -15.15
CA ASN A 151 8.31 -2.86 -15.66
C ASN A 151 8.97 -4.13 -15.12
N ASP A 152 10.02 -3.96 -14.33
CA ASP A 152 10.70 -4.98 -13.56
C ASP A 152 10.84 -4.48 -12.11
N GLU A 153 10.97 -5.42 -11.19
CA GLU A 153 11.08 -5.12 -9.76
C GLU A 153 12.54 -4.98 -9.30
N GLY A 154 13.48 -4.95 -10.26
CA GLY A 154 14.91 -5.04 -10.03
C GLY A 154 15.39 -6.46 -9.70
N GLU A 155 16.69 -6.58 -9.38
CA GLU A 155 17.27 -7.85 -8.90
C GLU A 155 16.70 -8.20 -7.52
N THR A 156 16.07 -9.37 -7.42
CA THR A 156 15.75 -9.99 -6.13
C THR A 156 17.05 -10.24 -5.37
N ARG A 157 17.21 -9.56 -4.23
CA ARG A 157 18.33 -9.81 -3.31
C ARG A 157 17.90 -10.73 -2.18
#